data_AF-A0A8S2RPE4-F1
#
_entry.id   AF-A0A8S2RPE4-F1
#
_cell.length_a   1.000
_cell.length_b   1.000
_cell.length_c   1.000
_cell.angle_alpha   90.00
_cell.angle_beta   90.00
_cell.angle_gamma   90.00
#
_symmetry.space_group_name_H-M   'P 1'
#
loop_
_entity.id
_entity.type
_entity.pdbx_description
1 polymer ?
#
loop_
_entity_poly.entity_id
_entity_poly.type
_entity_poly.pdbx_seq_one_letter_code
_entity_poly.pdbx_strand_id
1 'polypeptide(L)'
;EGRFTFRVPSNSLFRAVFNSSGWFSLVTGGGAWSVATEINTYIRPSGRYNQAPIVTMLPIIRLRRFLTYNININVADNDFDRYKCIWSNTSQECGGVCRSALALPVTTFLNETSCVLRFRPVTI
;
A
#
# COMPACT_ATOMS: atom_id res chain seq x y z
N GLU A 1 -10.67 14.97 -5.09
CA GLU A 1 -10.26 13.63 -5.56
C GLU A 1 -10.18 13.69 -7.08
N GLY A 2 -9.00 13.48 -7.66
CA GLY A 2 -8.79 13.61 -9.10
C GLY A 2 -8.96 12.26 -9.78
N ARG A 3 -9.95 12.11 -10.67
CA ARG A 3 -10.06 10.94 -11.54
C ARG A 3 -9.30 11.22 -12.83
N PHE A 4 -8.30 10.39 -13.12
CA PHE A 4 -7.54 10.46 -14.36
C PHE A 4 -7.92 9.28 -15.26
N THR A 5 -7.89 9.50 -16.57
CA THR A 5 -8.13 8.45 -17.56
C THR A 5 -7.11 8.59 -18.66
N PHE A 6 -6.40 7.51 -18.96
CA PHE A 6 -5.37 7.46 -19.99
C PHE A 6 -5.50 6.15 -20.76
N ARG A 7 -5.09 6.16 -22.03
CA ARG A 7 -5.04 4.95 -22.87
C ARG A 7 -3.71 4.25 -22.65
N VAL A 8 -3.75 2.94 -22.55
CA VAL A 8 -2.58 2.09 -22.31
C VAL A 8 -2.48 1.02 -23.38
N PRO A 9 -1.27 0.56 -23.76
CA PRO A 9 -1.10 -0.53 -24.70
C PRO A 9 -1.75 -1.83 -24.20
N SER A 10 -2.30 -2.63 -25.10
CA SER A 10 -2.76 -4.00 -24.81
C SER A 10 -1.58 -4.96 -24.72
N ASN A 11 -1.72 -6.03 -23.92
CA ASN A 11 -0.70 -7.07 -23.75
C ASN A 11 0.65 -6.51 -23.30
N SER A 12 0.62 -5.62 -22.32
CA SER A 12 1.80 -4.95 -21.79
C SER A 12 1.80 -4.95 -20.27
N LEU A 13 2.99 -4.77 -19.71
CA LEU A 13 3.19 -4.52 -18.30
C LEU A 13 3.80 -3.13 -18.17
N PHE A 14 3.17 -2.29 -17.35
CA PHE A 14 3.67 -0.96 -17.07
C PHE A 14 3.39 -0.57 -15.63
N ARG A 15 4.13 0.41 -15.14
CA ARG A 15 4.03 0.88 -13.77
C ARG A 15 3.55 2.32 -13.77
N ALA A 16 2.48 2.59 -13.04
CA ALA A 16 2.06 3.95 -12.75
C ALA A 16 2.62 4.32 -11.37
N VAL A 17 3.42 5.38 -11.30
CA VAL A 17 4.04 5.86 -10.06
C VAL A 17 3.62 7.31 -9.84
N PHE A 18 3.08 7.57 -8.66
CA PHE A 18 2.84 8.91 -8.15
C PHE A 18 3.82 9.14 -7.02
N ASN A 19 4.60 10.22 -7.08
CA ASN A 19 5.50 10.61 -6.02
C ASN A 19 5.36 12.10 -5.74
N SER A 20 5.70 12.48 -4.52
CA SER A 20 5.74 13.88 -4.11
C SER A 20 6.69 14.05 -2.93
N SER A 21 6.90 15.30 -2.53
CA SER A 21 7.37 15.63 -1.19
C SER A 21 6.39 15.12 -0.12
N GLY A 22 6.64 15.40 1.16
CA GLY A 22 5.78 14.93 2.25
C GLY A 22 4.28 15.16 2.00
N TRP A 23 3.47 14.12 2.24
CA TRP A 23 2.01 14.18 2.16
C TRP A 23 1.47 15.19 3.18
N PHE A 24 2.10 15.23 4.36
CA PHE A 24 1.86 16.16 5.45
C PHE A 24 3.15 16.34 6.26
N SER A 25 3.28 17.48 6.95
CA SER A 25 4.39 17.71 7.88
C SER A 25 4.18 16.89 9.14
N LEU A 26 5.14 16.04 9.46
CA LEU A 26 5.10 15.13 10.60
C LEU A 26 5.99 15.65 11.74
N VAL A 27 5.49 15.57 12.98
CA VAL A 27 6.21 15.98 14.20
C VAL A 27 7.51 15.19 14.40
N THR A 28 7.54 13.95 13.90
CA THR A 28 8.59 12.95 14.10
C THR A 28 9.50 12.86 12.89
N GLY A 29 9.41 13.84 11.98
CA GLY A 29 10.00 13.76 10.64
C GLY A 29 9.09 13.03 9.66
N GLY A 30 9.19 13.43 8.39
CA GLY A 30 8.49 12.82 7.26
C GLY A 30 9.42 12.73 6.06
N GLY A 31 9.09 11.86 5.11
CA GLY A 31 9.86 11.65 3.89
C GLY A 31 9.07 12.02 2.65
N ALA A 32 9.77 12.04 1.51
CA ALA A 32 9.08 11.87 0.24
C ALA A 32 8.23 10.60 0.31
N TRP A 33 7.07 10.62 -0.36
CA TRP A 33 6.24 9.42 -0.48
C TRP A 33 6.09 9.11 -1.95
N SER A 34 5.86 7.84 -2.23
CA SER A 34 5.44 7.38 -3.53
C SER A 34 4.43 6.27 -3.38
N VAL A 35 3.49 6.23 -4.31
CA VAL A 35 2.56 5.11 -4.49
C VAL A 35 2.75 4.63 -5.91
N ALA A 36 3.04 3.34 -6.04
CA ALA A 36 3.19 2.69 -7.33
C ALA A 36 2.16 1.58 -7.47
N THR A 37 1.65 1.42 -8.69
CA THR A 37 0.85 0.25 -9.08
C THR A 37 1.42 -0.34 -10.36
N GLU A 38 1.57 -1.65 -10.37
CA GLU A 38 1.92 -2.40 -11.56
C GLU A 38 0.64 -2.85 -12.25
N ILE A 39 0.52 -2.48 -13.53
CA ILE A 39 -0.68 -2.73 -14.32
C ILE A 39 -0.31 -3.70 -15.43
N ASN A 40 -1.04 -4.80 -15.44
CA ASN A 40 -0.93 -5.87 -16.42
C ASN A 40 -2.16 -5.83 -17.34
N THR A 41 -1.95 -5.60 -18.63
CA THR A 41 -3.00 -5.57 -19.65
C THR A 41 -2.99 -6.80 -20.56
N TYR A 42 -2.51 -7.94 -20.07
CA TYR A 42 -2.71 -9.22 -20.74
C TYR A 42 -4.14 -9.71 -20.53
N ILE A 43 -4.77 -10.17 -21.61
CA ILE A 43 -6.11 -10.75 -21.56
C ILE A 43 -6.01 -12.16 -20.97
N ARG A 44 -6.81 -12.46 -19.94
CA ARG A 44 -6.91 -13.81 -19.36
C ARG A 44 -7.57 -14.78 -20.36
N PRO A 45 -7.40 -16.10 -20.19
CA PRO A 45 -8.14 -17.09 -20.99
C PRO A 45 -9.67 -16.90 -21.00
N SER A 46 -10.22 -16.26 -19.96
CA SER A 46 -11.63 -15.87 -19.86
C SER A 46 -12.05 -14.73 -20.81
N GLY A 47 -11.11 -14.15 -21.57
CA GLY A 47 -11.36 -13.03 -22.48
C GLY A 47 -11.46 -11.67 -21.79
N ARG A 48 -11.21 -11.59 -20.48
CA ARG A 48 -11.25 -10.36 -19.68
C ARG A 48 -9.87 -9.99 -19.13
N TYR A 49 -9.63 -8.71 -18.91
CA TYR A 49 -8.48 -8.25 -18.12
C TYR A 49 -8.66 -8.60 -16.65
N ASN A 50 -7.54 -8.67 -15.93
CA ASN A 50 -7.55 -8.73 -14.48
C ASN A 50 -8.25 -7.50 -13.87
N GLN A 51 -9.11 -7.71 -12.87
CA GLN A 51 -9.61 -6.61 -12.06
C GLN A 51 -8.70 -6.47 -10.85
N ALA A 52 -8.00 -5.34 -10.73
CA ALA A 52 -7.16 -5.11 -9.57
C ALA A 52 -8.02 -5.00 -8.30
N PRO A 53 -7.52 -5.49 -7.14
CA PRO A 53 -8.22 -5.32 -5.88
C PRO A 53 -8.36 -3.84 -5.55
N ILE A 54 -9.52 -3.49 -4.98
CA ILE A 54 -9.85 -2.17 -4.47
C ILE A 54 -9.38 -2.10 -3.02
N VAL A 55 -8.56 -1.10 -2.71
CA VAL A 55 -8.10 -0.83 -1.34
C VAL A 55 -8.53 0.58 -0.96
N THR A 56 -9.08 0.73 0.25
CA THR A 56 -9.41 2.06 0.79
C THR A 56 -8.33 2.50 1.77
N MET A 57 -7.86 3.74 1.63
CA MET A 57 -6.97 4.33 2.62
C MET A 57 -7.69 4.47 3.96
N LEU A 58 -7.03 4.05 5.03
CA LEU A 58 -7.54 4.26 6.38
C LEU A 58 -7.41 5.73 6.76
N PRO A 59 -8.36 6.27 7.57
CA PRO A 59 -8.22 7.61 8.11
C PRO A 59 -6.99 7.72 9.02
N ILE A 60 -6.59 8.96 9.32
CA ILE A 60 -5.58 9.21 10.35
C ILE A 60 -6.11 8.68 11.68
N ILE A 61 -5.43 7.69 12.25
CA ILE A 61 -5.77 7.07 13.54
C ILE A 61 -4.87 7.61 14.66
N ARG A 62 -5.46 7.84 15.84
CA ARG A 62 -4.73 8.25 17.04
C ARG A 62 -4.56 7.05 17.97
N LEU A 63 -3.32 6.78 18.35
CA LEU A 63 -2.94 5.54 19.01
C LEU A 63 -2.18 5.89 20.29
N ARG A 64 -2.62 5.34 21.42
CA ARG A 64 -1.90 5.46 22.69
C ARG A 64 -0.63 4.61 22.64
N ARG A 65 0.45 5.17 23.18
CA ARG A 65 1.74 4.48 23.32
C ARG A 65 1.60 3.22 24.16
N PHE A 66 2.47 2.26 23.88
CA PHE A 66 2.60 1.00 24.64
C PHE A 66 1.38 0.08 24.63
N LEU A 67 0.34 0.39 23.84
CA LEU A 67 -0.77 -0.51 23.56
C LEU A 67 -0.57 -1.19 22.21
N THR A 68 -1.01 -2.45 22.13
CA THR A 68 -0.99 -3.22 20.89
C THR A 68 -2.29 -2.99 20.14
N TYR A 69 -2.19 -2.72 18.84
CA TYR A 69 -3.34 -2.53 17.97
C TYR A 69 -3.26 -3.49 16.80
N ASN A 70 -4.45 -3.93 16.35
CA ASN A 70 -4.64 -4.65 15.11
C ASN A 70 -5.41 -3.73 14.17
N ILE A 71 -4.80 -3.35 13.06
CA ILE A 71 -5.39 -2.53 12.02
C ILE A 71 -5.72 -3.42 10.83
N ASN A 72 -6.98 -3.40 10.40
CA ASN A 72 -7.40 -4.10 9.19
C ASN A 72 -7.16 -3.20 7.98
N ILE A 73 -6.38 -3.69 7.02
CA ILE A 73 -6.28 -3.07 5.70
C ILE A 73 -7.49 -3.55 4.90
N ASN A 74 -8.40 -2.62 4.58
CA ASN A 74 -9.63 -2.95 3.87
C ASN A 74 -9.31 -3.19 2.40
N VAL A 75 -9.43 -4.46 1.97
CA VAL A 75 -9.22 -4.90 0.60
C VAL A 75 -10.49 -5.61 0.13
N ALA A 76 -10.97 -5.25 -1.05
CA ALA A 76 -12.05 -5.93 -1.74
C ALA A 76 -11.57 -6.29 -3.14
N ASP A 77 -11.77 -7.53 -3.54
CA ASP A 77 -11.42 -7.99 -4.87
C ASP A 77 -12.68 -8.41 -5.63
N ASN A 78 -12.84 -7.93 -6.85
CA ASN A 78 -14.09 -8.03 -7.60
C ASN A 78 -14.14 -9.25 -8.54
N ASP A 79 -13.00 -9.89 -8.82
CA ASP A 79 -12.94 -11.11 -9.64
C ASP A 79 -12.62 -12.39 -8.82
N PHE A 80 -12.71 -12.28 -7.48
CA PHE A 80 -12.63 -13.37 -6.49
C PHE A 80 -11.28 -14.10 -6.46
N ASP A 81 -10.21 -13.43 -6.91
CA ASP A 81 -8.86 -13.92 -6.75
C ASP A 81 -8.41 -13.76 -5.27
N ARG A 82 -7.43 -14.59 -4.87
CA ARG A 82 -6.82 -14.46 -3.55
C ARG A 82 -5.85 -13.29 -3.55
N TYR A 83 -6.20 -12.21 -2.86
CA TYR A 83 -5.28 -11.10 -2.61
C TYR A 83 -4.33 -11.40 -1.44
N LYS A 84 -3.22 -10.65 -1.39
CA LYS A 84 -2.28 -10.64 -0.27
C LYS A 84 -1.85 -9.21 0.02
N CYS A 85 -1.66 -8.90 1.29
CA CYS A 85 -1.01 -7.67 1.70
C CYS A 85 0.49 -7.90 1.85
N ILE A 86 1.30 -7.01 1.29
CA ILE A 86 2.76 -7.11 1.33
C ILE A 86 3.36 -5.82 1.85
N TRP A 87 4.61 -5.90 2.31
CA TRP A 87 5.40 -4.73 2.62
C TRP A 87 5.99 -4.12 1.35
N SER A 88 5.96 -2.79 1.25
CA SER A 88 6.74 -2.08 0.23
C SER A 88 8.22 -2.39 0.41
N ASN A 89 8.86 -2.86 -0.66
CA ASN A 89 10.25 -3.31 -0.64
C ASN A 89 11.16 -2.40 -1.48
N THR A 90 10.57 -1.59 -2.36
CA THR A 90 11.33 -0.69 -3.24
C THR A 90 11.07 0.77 -2.89
N SER A 91 12.07 1.63 -3.09
CA SER A 91 11.94 3.08 -2.91
C SER A 91 10.84 3.70 -3.78
N GLN A 92 10.46 3.02 -4.87
CA GLN A 92 9.37 3.41 -5.76
C GLN A 92 7.98 3.20 -5.14
N GLU A 93 7.82 2.29 -4.18
CA GLU A 93 6.55 1.98 -3.50
C GLU A 93 6.41 2.68 -2.15
N CYS A 94 7.51 3.18 -1.58
CA CYS A 94 7.55 3.69 -0.20
C CYS A 94 8.14 5.10 -0.08
N GLY A 95 8.67 5.69 -1.15
CA GLY A 95 9.32 7.02 -1.17
C GLY A 95 10.54 7.21 -0.26
N GLY A 96 11.05 6.13 0.36
CA GLY A 96 12.09 6.15 1.39
C GLY A 96 11.63 5.65 2.76
N VAL A 97 10.33 5.44 2.94
CA VAL A 97 9.68 4.92 4.16
C VAL A 97 9.41 3.42 4.01
N CYS A 98 10.42 2.69 3.52
CA CYS A 98 10.33 1.24 3.26
C CYS A 98 10.49 0.44 4.55
N ARG A 99 10.02 -0.81 4.57
CA ARG A 99 10.22 -1.71 5.73
C ARG A 99 11.69 -1.78 6.17
N SER A 100 12.61 -1.83 5.20
CA SER A 100 14.06 -1.86 5.44
C SER A 100 14.63 -0.54 5.96
N ALA A 101 13.97 0.59 5.66
CA ALA A 101 14.38 1.94 6.06
C ALA A 101 13.71 2.41 7.36
N LEU A 102 12.60 1.78 7.74
CA LEU A 102 11.87 2.07 8.97
C LEU A 102 12.43 1.25 10.13
N ALA A 103 12.87 1.94 11.18
CA ALA A 103 13.02 1.33 12.51
C ALA A 103 11.62 1.07 13.12
N LEU A 104 10.88 0.12 12.55
CA LEU A 104 9.61 -0.31 13.11
C LEU A 104 9.85 -0.95 14.48
N PRO A 105 8.92 -0.78 15.44
CA PRO A 105 8.96 -1.54 16.68
C PRO A 105 9.08 -3.03 16.37
N VAL A 106 9.95 -3.76 17.09
CA VAL A 106 10.19 -5.21 16.88
C VAL A 106 8.92 -6.08 16.97
N THR A 107 7.86 -5.54 17.55
CA THR A 107 6.55 -6.18 17.70
C THR A 107 5.61 -5.94 16.51
N THR A 108 6.08 -5.21 15.48
CA THR A 108 5.30 -4.90 14.27
C THR A 108 5.28 -6.11 13.35
N PHE A 109 4.07 -6.51 12.94
CA PHE A 109 3.84 -7.70 12.15
C PHE A 109 2.66 -7.48 11.20
N LEU A 110 2.80 -7.90 9.94
CA LEU A 110 1.71 -7.93 8.97
C LEU A 110 1.32 -9.38 8.71
N ASN A 111 0.06 -9.72 8.97
CA ASN A 111 -0.50 -10.96 8.44
C ASN A 111 -0.87 -10.73 6.98
N GLU A 112 -0.05 -11.25 6.06
CA GLU A 112 -0.19 -11.02 4.62
C GLU A 112 -1.46 -11.63 4.02
N THR A 113 -1.98 -12.70 4.64
CA THR A 113 -3.19 -13.38 4.15
C THR A 113 -4.46 -12.73 4.66
N SER A 114 -4.48 -12.27 5.92
CA SER A 114 -5.64 -11.61 6.51
C SER A 114 -5.60 -10.09 6.39
N CYS A 115 -4.53 -9.51 5.85
CA CYS A 115 -4.33 -8.08 5.73
C CYS A 115 -4.46 -7.32 7.06
N VAL A 116 -3.99 -7.94 8.17
CA VAL A 116 -4.02 -7.33 9.51
C VAL A 116 -2.61 -6.88 9.89
N LEU A 117 -2.46 -5.57 10.08
CA LEU A 117 -1.25 -4.95 10.62
C LEU A 117 -1.35 -4.88 12.14
N ARG A 118 -0.50 -5.66 12.81
CA ARG A 118 -0.28 -5.58 14.25
C ARG A 118 0.91 -4.68 14.53
N PHE A 119 0.74 -3.69 15.40
CA PHE A 119 1.85 -2.84 15.82
C PHE A 119 1.63 -2.29 17.23
N ARG A 120 2.73 -1.94 17.91
CA ARG A 120 2.73 -1.28 19.22
C ARG A 120 3.66 -0.06 19.14
N PRO A 121 3.14 1.18 19.18
CA PRO A 121 3.97 2.36 19.08
C PRO A 121 4.80 2.56 20.37
N VAL A 122 6.11 2.75 20.22
CA VAL A 122 7.09 2.84 21.33
C VAL A 122 7.88 4.14 21.41
N THR A 123 7.91 4.97 20.36
CA THR A 123 8.70 6.21 20.28
C THR A 123 7.84 7.44 19.92
N ILE A 124 8.42 8.64 20.11
CA ILE A 124 8.00 9.87 19.40
C ILE A 124 8.68 9.76 18.05
#